data_AF-A0A6B3EE36-F1
#
_entry.id   AF-A0A6B3EE36-F1
#
_cell.length_a   1.000
_cell.length_b   1.000
_cell.length_c   1.000
_cell.angle_alpha   90.00
_cell.angle_beta   90.00
_cell.angle_gamma   90.00
#
_symmetry.space_group_name_H-M   'P 1'
#
loop_
_entity.id
_entity.type
_entity.pdbx_description
1 polymer ?
#
loop_
_entity_poly.entity_id
_entity_poly.type
_entity_poly.pdbx_seq_one_letter_code
_entity_poly.pdbx_strand_id
1 'polypeptide(L)'
;YLYNPSTTSLPEKQIQPGELATIKAAGLSCYPIYQTWSRSADYFGPDQGTADAFNAIDWAQYHGFKPGTIIYFAVDYDAMDGEVTDYVLPHFRAIMRTIGESSSYGVGVYGARNVC
;
A
#
# COMPACT_ATOMS: atom_id res chain seq x y z
N TYR A 1 -2.93 -5.29 7.14
CA TYR A 1 -2.77 -4.74 5.78
C TYR A 1 -4.12 -4.51 5.15
N LEU A 2 -4.20 -3.69 4.10
CA LEU A 2 -5.47 -3.41 3.40
C LEU A 2 -6.06 -4.64 2.70
N TYR A 3 -5.22 -5.47 2.11
CA TYR A 3 -5.64 -6.57 1.23
C TYR A 3 -4.71 -7.79 1.32
N ASN A 4 -5.29 -8.99 1.27
CA ASN A 4 -4.55 -10.23 1.05
C ASN A 4 -4.89 -10.82 -0.34
N PRO A 5 -4.02 -10.66 -1.34
CA PRO A 5 -4.18 -11.30 -2.65
C PRO A 5 -3.88 -12.82 -2.69
N SER A 6 -3.32 -13.41 -1.62
CA SER A 6 -2.90 -14.82 -1.62
C SER A 6 -4.10 -15.77 -1.65
N THR A 7 -3.98 -16.88 -2.38
CA THR A 7 -4.93 -18.00 -2.33
C THR A 7 -4.69 -18.91 -1.12
N THR A 8 -3.58 -18.73 -0.40
CA THR A 8 -3.33 -19.40 0.88
C THR A 8 -4.11 -18.69 1.99
N SER A 9 -4.72 -19.46 2.88
CA SER A 9 -5.41 -18.91 4.06
C SER A 9 -4.42 -18.23 5.01
N LEU A 10 -4.31 -16.91 4.90
CA LEU A 10 -3.55 -16.02 5.79
C LEU A 10 -4.49 -14.90 6.28
N PRO A 11 -5.48 -15.22 7.13
CA PRO A 11 -6.51 -14.26 7.56
C PRO A 11 -5.90 -13.03 8.24
N GLU A 12 -4.78 -13.18 8.94
CA GLU A 12 -4.08 -12.13 9.65
C GLU A 12 -3.41 -11.07 8.76
N LYS A 13 -3.23 -11.34 7.46
CA LYS A 13 -2.65 -10.34 6.56
C LYS A 13 -3.60 -9.16 6.37
N GLN A 14 -4.87 -9.44 6.10
CA GLN A 14 -5.87 -8.42 5.83
C GLN A 14 -6.57 -7.98 7.11
N ILE A 15 -6.85 -6.68 7.24
CA ILE A 15 -7.65 -6.14 8.35
C ILE A 15 -8.98 -6.90 8.45
N GLN A 16 -9.27 -7.39 9.65
CA GLN A 16 -10.47 -8.19 9.91
C GLN A 16 -11.62 -7.35 10.48
N PRO A 17 -12.88 -7.80 10.32
CA PRO A 17 -14.02 -7.18 10.97
C PRO A 17 -13.80 -7.00 12.48
N GLY A 18 -13.99 -5.78 12.97
CA GLY A 18 -13.82 -5.44 14.39
C GLY A 18 -12.39 -5.12 14.83
N GLU A 19 -11.37 -5.39 14.00
CA GLU A 19 -9.97 -5.14 14.35
C GLU A 19 -9.71 -3.65 14.59
N LEU A 20 -10.14 -2.78 13.65
CA LEU A 20 -9.97 -1.33 13.78
C LEU A 20 -10.74 -0.75 14.97
N ALA A 21 -11.91 -1.31 15.29
CA ALA A 21 -12.68 -0.90 16.46
C ALA A 21 -11.93 -1.24 17.76
N THR A 22 -11.31 -2.42 17.81
CA THR A 22 -10.49 -2.89 18.95
C THR A 22 -9.26 -2.01 19.13
N ILE A 23 -8.51 -1.73 18.05
CA ILE A 23 -7.34 -0.83 18.06
C ILE A 23 -7.73 0.54 18.61
N LYS A 24 -8.84 1.11 18.10
CA LYS A 24 -9.34 2.41 18.55
C LYS A 24 -9.75 2.41 20.02
N ALA A 25 -10.45 1.37 20.48
CA ALA A 25 -10.89 1.25 21.88
C ALA A 25 -9.70 1.18 22.85
N ALA A 26 -8.56 0.65 22.41
CA ALA A 26 -7.31 0.64 23.16
C ALA A 26 -6.54 1.98 23.10
N GLY A 27 -7.06 3.01 22.42
CA GLY A 27 -6.37 4.30 22.24
C GLY A 27 -5.18 4.26 21.29
N LEU A 28 -5.09 3.23 20.44
CA LEU A 28 -4.00 3.05 19.49
C LEU A 28 -4.33 3.68 18.14
N SER A 29 -3.28 3.98 17.37
CA SER A 29 -3.38 4.44 15.99
C SER A 29 -3.17 3.28 15.02
N CYS A 30 -3.82 3.35 13.85
CA CYS A 30 -3.63 2.40 12.76
C CYS A 30 -3.19 3.15 11.51
N TYR A 31 -2.18 2.62 10.82
CA TYR A 31 -1.68 3.16 9.56
C TYR A 31 -1.87 2.09 8.47
N PRO A 32 -2.66 2.36 7.42
CA PRO A 32 -2.92 1.36 6.40
C PRO A 32 -1.68 1.12 5.53
N ILE A 33 -1.29 -0.14 5.42
CA ILE A 33 -0.22 -0.60 4.53
C ILE A 33 -0.84 -1.42 3.40
N TYR A 34 -0.48 -1.10 2.16
CA TYR A 34 -0.75 -1.87 0.96
C TYR A 34 0.50 -2.65 0.55
N GLN A 35 0.42 -3.98 0.60
CA GLN A 35 1.46 -4.88 0.14
C GLN A 35 0.84 -6.15 -0.42
N THR A 36 1.08 -6.41 -1.69
CA THR A 36 0.72 -7.64 -2.37
C THR A 36 1.95 -8.53 -2.50
N TRP A 37 2.59 -8.59 -3.68
CA TRP A 37 3.78 -9.38 -3.97
C TRP A 37 5.01 -8.56 -3.64
N SER A 38 5.22 -7.42 -4.31
CA SER A 38 6.19 -6.36 -3.96
C SER A 38 7.59 -6.83 -3.53
N ARG A 39 8.06 -8.00 -4.01
CA ARG A 39 9.26 -8.71 -3.52
C ARG A 39 10.37 -8.83 -4.55
N SER A 40 10.23 -8.20 -5.71
CA SER A 40 11.19 -8.22 -6.82
C SER A 40 10.93 -7.04 -7.76
N ALA A 41 11.96 -6.60 -8.50
CA ALA A 41 11.89 -5.42 -9.37
C ALA A 41 10.82 -5.55 -10.48
N ASP A 42 10.62 -6.74 -11.02
CA ASP A 42 9.65 -7.04 -12.11
C ASP A 42 8.19 -6.87 -11.70
N TYR A 43 7.90 -6.80 -10.39
CA TYR A 43 6.59 -6.39 -9.89
C TYR A 43 6.30 -4.92 -10.17
N PHE A 44 7.31 -4.06 -10.08
CA PHE A 44 7.12 -2.62 -10.08
C PHE A 44 7.10 -2.06 -11.51
N GLY A 45 6.18 -1.13 -11.74
CA GLY A 45 6.03 -0.41 -12.99
C GLY A 45 4.78 0.48 -12.99
N PRO A 46 4.58 1.32 -14.02
CA PRO A 46 3.49 2.29 -14.06
C PRO A 46 2.09 1.65 -14.05
N ASP A 47 1.90 0.58 -14.83
CA ASP A 47 0.61 -0.11 -14.93
C ASP A 47 0.26 -0.79 -13.61
N GLN A 48 1.23 -1.48 -13.01
CA GLN A 48 1.06 -2.07 -11.68
C GLN A 48 0.79 -0.99 -10.62
N GLY A 49 1.46 0.16 -10.67
CA GLY A 49 1.26 1.25 -9.72
C GLY A 49 -0.15 1.85 -9.81
N THR A 50 -0.70 1.92 -11.02
CA THR A 50 -2.09 2.34 -11.24
C THR A 50 -3.07 1.32 -10.66
N ALA A 51 -2.85 0.02 -10.92
CA ALA A 51 -3.69 -1.04 -10.39
C ALA A 51 -3.66 -1.12 -8.85
N ASP A 52 -2.46 -1.00 -8.27
CA ASP A 52 -2.24 -1.01 -6.82
C ASP A 52 -2.91 0.17 -6.15
N ALA A 53 -2.83 1.36 -6.75
CA ALA A 53 -3.50 2.55 -6.25
C ALA A 53 -5.02 2.40 -6.18
N PHE A 54 -5.67 1.94 -7.26
CA PHE A 54 -7.12 1.72 -7.24
C PHE A 54 -7.53 0.67 -6.19
N ASN A 55 -6.82 -0.46 -6.14
CA ASN A 55 -7.09 -1.51 -5.18
C ASN A 55 -6.89 -1.01 -3.73
N ALA A 56 -5.85 -0.22 -3.48
CA ALA A 56 -5.61 0.40 -2.18
C ALA A 56 -6.71 1.39 -1.78
N ILE A 57 -7.21 2.21 -2.71
CA ILE A 57 -8.34 3.12 -2.48
C ILE A 57 -9.57 2.32 -2.06
N ASP A 58 -9.94 1.31 -2.84
CA ASP A 58 -11.13 0.50 -2.62
C ASP A 58 -11.09 -0.17 -1.24
N TRP A 59 -9.97 -0.80 -0.88
CA TRP A 59 -9.84 -1.43 0.43
C TRP A 59 -9.75 -0.43 1.59
N ALA A 60 -9.08 0.71 1.40
CA ALA A 60 -9.05 1.74 2.43
C ALA A 60 -10.46 2.27 2.73
N GLN A 61 -11.27 2.50 1.68
CA GLN A 61 -12.66 2.89 1.83
C GLN A 61 -13.50 1.79 2.47
N TYR A 62 -13.34 0.54 2.02
CA TYR A 62 -14.02 -0.62 2.59
C TYR A 62 -13.79 -0.76 4.11
N HIS A 63 -12.54 -0.58 4.55
CA HIS A 63 -12.17 -0.62 5.96
C HIS A 63 -12.57 0.65 6.74
N GLY A 64 -13.10 1.68 6.07
CA GLY A 64 -13.60 2.90 6.69
C GLY A 64 -12.51 3.93 7.05
N PHE A 65 -11.34 3.88 6.40
CA PHE A 65 -10.35 4.95 6.51
C PHE A 65 -10.92 6.25 5.92
N LYS A 66 -10.56 7.38 6.54
CA LYS A 66 -11.15 8.69 6.21
C LYS A 66 -10.28 9.47 5.21
N PRO A 67 -10.84 10.42 4.47
CA PRO A 67 -10.06 11.42 3.72
C PRO A 67 -8.93 12.02 4.57
N GLY A 68 -7.76 12.21 3.97
CA GLY A 68 -6.54 12.64 4.62
C GLY A 68 -5.68 11.52 5.22
N THR A 69 -6.16 10.26 5.26
CA THR A 69 -5.35 9.11 5.69
C THR A 69 -4.21 8.86 4.69
N ILE A 70 -3.00 8.59 5.19
CA ILE A 70 -1.86 8.17 4.36
C ILE A 70 -1.86 6.65 4.22
N ILE A 71 -1.87 6.16 2.98
CA ILE A 71 -1.68 4.75 2.65
C ILE A 71 -0.21 4.51 2.34
N TYR A 72 0.44 3.61 3.07
CA TYR A 72 1.83 3.24 2.85
C TYR A 72 1.91 2.08 1.85
N PHE A 73 2.55 2.31 0.71
CA PHE A 73 2.80 1.29 -0.30
C PHE A 73 4.16 0.65 -0.07
N ALA A 74 4.20 -0.69 -0.05
CA ALA A 74 5.40 -1.43 0.32
C ALA A 74 6.30 -1.75 -0.89
N VAL A 75 7.61 -1.57 -0.70
CA VAL A 75 8.69 -2.17 -1.47
C VAL A 75 9.38 -3.17 -0.54
N ASP A 76 8.94 -4.43 -0.59
CA ASP A 76 9.29 -5.49 0.37
C ASP A 76 10.46 -6.35 -0.14
N TYR A 77 11.52 -5.67 -0.57
CA TYR A 77 12.82 -6.27 -0.91
C TYR A 77 13.93 -5.21 -0.86
N ASP A 78 15.19 -5.67 -0.82
CA ASP A 78 16.36 -4.79 -0.83
C ASP A 78 16.64 -4.27 -2.25
N ALA A 79 15.85 -3.28 -2.70
CA ALA A 79 16.00 -2.68 -4.02
C ALA A 79 17.33 -1.92 -4.16
N MET A 80 18.07 -2.22 -5.22
CA MET A 80 19.30 -1.53 -5.58
C MET A 80 19.01 -0.22 -6.33
N ASP A 81 19.97 0.71 -6.38
CA ASP A 81 19.76 2.06 -6.95
C ASP A 81 19.22 2.06 -8.40
N GLY A 82 19.71 1.12 -9.23
CA GLY A 82 19.19 0.93 -10.58
C GLY A 82 17.74 0.45 -10.58
N GLU A 83 17.39 -0.48 -9.70
CA GLU A 83 16.01 -0.98 -9.59
C GLU A 83 15.04 0.09 -9.06
N VAL A 84 15.51 0.91 -8.13
CA VAL A 84 14.75 2.07 -7.63
C VAL A 84 14.45 3.03 -8.78
N THR A 85 15.48 3.35 -9.58
CA THR A 85 15.38 4.29 -10.69
C THR A 85 14.46 3.77 -11.80
N ASP A 86 14.63 2.51 -12.18
CA ASP A 86 14.01 1.95 -13.38
C ASP A 86 12.61 1.39 -13.13
N TYR A 87 12.32 0.92 -11.90
CA TYR A 87 11.05 0.24 -11.59
C TYR A 87 10.25 0.92 -10.48
N VAL A 88 10.87 1.24 -9.34
CA VAL A 88 10.14 1.78 -8.16
C VAL A 88 9.66 3.21 -8.40
N LEU A 89 10.50 4.09 -8.94
CA LEU A 89 10.12 5.48 -9.21
C LEU A 89 8.96 5.61 -10.22
N PRO A 90 8.98 4.92 -11.38
CA PRO A 90 7.83 4.93 -12.30
C PRO A 90 6.54 4.40 -11.66
N HIS A 91 6.64 3.36 -10.81
CA HIS A 91 5.51 2.80 -10.07
C HIS A 91 4.91 3.82 -9.10
N PHE A 92 5.71 4.46 -8.26
CA PHE A 92 5.23 5.46 -7.30
C PHE A 92 4.71 6.74 -7.96
N ARG A 93 5.25 7.14 -9.11
CA ARG A 93 4.67 8.24 -9.91
C ARG A 93 3.25 7.93 -10.36
N ALA A 94 2.99 6.69 -10.78
CA ALA A 94 1.65 6.25 -11.13
C ALA A 94 0.72 6.20 -9.90
N ILE A 95 1.21 5.70 -8.77
CA ILE A 95 0.44 5.69 -7.50
C ILE A 95 0.04 7.11 -7.11
N MET A 96 0.99 8.05 -7.06
CA MET A 96 0.76 9.45 -6.69
C MET A 96 -0.31 10.10 -7.57
N ARG A 97 -0.21 9.92 -8.89
CA ARG A 97 -1.19 10.43 -9.84
C ARG A 97 -2.57 9.84 -9.58
N THR A 98 -2.69 8.52 -9.55
CA THR A 98 -3.97 7.83 -9.41
C THR A 98 -4.64 8.13 -8.06
N ILE A 99 -3.89 8.12 -6.96
CA ILE A 99 -4.41 8.46 -5.63
C ILE A 99 -4.90 9.91 -5.57
N GLY A 100 -4.14 10.85 -6.16
CA GLY A 100 -4.50 12.27 -6.18
C GLY A 100 -5.70 12.59 -7.08
N GLU A 101 -5.88 11.85 -8.17
CA GLU A 101 -7.01 12.03 -9.09
C GLU A 101 -8.29 11.31 -8.61
N SER A 102 -8.14 10.19 -7.91
CA SER A 102 -9.26 9.27 -7.64
C SER A 102 -9.67 9.17 -6.17
N SER A 103 -8.98 9.87 -5.26
CA SER A 103 -9.28 9.82 -3.83
C SER A 103 -8.84 11.09 -3.10
N SER A 104 -9.02 11.10 -1.78
CA SER A 104 -8.48 12.14 -0.89
C SER A 104 -7.49 11.55 0.12
N TYR A 105 -6.88 10.40 -0.20
CA TYR A 105 -5.83 9.81 0.61
C TYR A 105 -4.46 10.42 0.28
N GLY A 106 -3.52 10.28 1.21
CA GLY A 106 -2.10 10.53 0.97
C GLY A 106 -1.37 9.25 0.61
N VAL A 107 -0.17 9.40 0.04
CA VAL A 107 0.71 8.28 -0.31
C VAL A 107 1.93 8.32 0.60
N GLY A 108 2.24 7.18 1.21
CA GLY A 108 3.47 6.92 1.94
C GLY A 108 4.24 5.76 1.31
N VAL A 109 5.52 5.67 1.64
CA VAL A 109 6.42 4.60 1.20
C VAL A 109 6.84 3.79 2.42
N TYR A 110 6.84 2.46 2.29
CA TYR A 110 7.45 1.55 3.24
C TYR A 110 8.48 0.69 2.51
N GLY A 111 9.76 0.77 2.87
CA GLY A 111 10.82 0.00 2.21
C GLY A 111 12.18 0.20 2.85
N ALA A 112 13.20 -0.42 2.26
CA ALA A 112 14.59 -0.26 2.66
C ALA A 112 15.08 1.20 2.52
N ARG A 113 16.22 1.53 3.13
CA ARG A 113 16.78 2.89 3.12
C ARG A 113 16.90 3.46 1.70
N ASN A 114 17.36 2.68 0.73
CA ASN A 114 17.56 3.18 -0.65
C ASN A 114 16.23 3.51 -1.36
N VAL A 115 15.10 3.06 -0.81
CA VAL A 115 13.76 3.35 -1.32
C VAL A 115 13.18 4.66 -0.74
N CYS A 116 13.62 5.09 0.45
CA CYS A 116 13.04 6.21 1.21
C CYS A 116 13.88 7.49 1.12
#